data_AF-A0A8J7PK45-F1
#
_entry.id   AF-A0A8J7PK45-F1
#
_cell.length_a   1.000
_cell.length_b   1.000
_cell.length_c   1.000
_cell.angle_alpha   90.00
_cell.angle_beta   90.00
_cell.angle_gamma   90.00
#
_symmetry.space_group_name_H-M   'P 1'
#
loop_
_entity.id
_entity.type
_entity.pdbx_description
1 polymer ?
#
loop_
_entity_poly.entity_id
_entity_poly.type
_entity_poly.pdbx_seq_one_letter_code
_entity_poly.pdbx_strand_id
1 'polypeptide(L)' 'MADLTRQVGISEQTFYRWKRLYGGLQPDQVRKLKQLQEENARLKKLVAELSLDKAILQDVASKKWHGPR' A
#
# COMPACT_ATOMS: atom_id res chain seq x y z
N MET A 1 -30.79 -9.04 7.75
CA MET A 1 -29.49 -8.70 7.10
C MET A 1 -29.74 -8.08 5.74
N ALA A 2 -30.63 -8.67 4.93
CA ALA A 2 -31.19 -8.10 3.70
C ALA A 2 -31.48 -6.59 3.73
N ASP A 3 -32.19 -6.08 4.75
CA ASP A 3 -32.51 -4.64 4.85
C ASP A 3 -31.29 -3.74 5.08
N LEU A 4 -30.32 -4.21 5.89
CA LEU A 4 -29.09 -3.49 6.17
C LEU A 4 -28.20 -3.43 4.92
N THR A 5 -28.09 -4.54 4.19
CA THR A 5 -27.35 -4.62 2.93
C THR A 5 -27.99 -3.76 1.85
N ARG A 6 -29.33 -3.67 1.82
CA ARG A 6 -30.06 -2.78 0.90
C ARG A 6 -29.87 -1.30 1.23
N GLN A 7 -29.88 -0.93 2.51
CA GLN A 7 -29.61 0.45 2.95
C GLN A 7 -28.17 0.90 2.66
N VAL A 8 -27.20 0.01 2.88
CA VAL A 8 -25.76 0.32 2.70
C VAL A 8 -25.32 0.14 1.24
N GLY A 9 -26.19 -0.41 0.37
CA GLY A 9 -25.91 -0.59 -1.06
C GLY A 9 -24.88 -1.68 -1.36
N ILE A 10 -24.75 -2.67 -0.47
CA ILE A 10 -23.82 -3.80 -0.63
C ILE A 10 -24.59 -5.12 -0.67
N SER A 11 -24.06 -6.15 -1.33
CA SER A 11 -24.67 -7.49 -1.27
C SER A 11 -24.41 -8.19 0.07
N GLU A 12 -25.27 -9.14 0.45
CA GLU A 12 -25.06 -9.99 1.63
C GLU A 12 -23.72 -10.74 1.56
N GLN A 13 -23.32 -11.19 0.37
CA GLN A 13 -22.03 -11.83 0.15
C GLN A 13 -20.85 -10.91 0.50
N THR A 14 -20.92 -9.64 0.12
CA THR A 14 -19.90 -8.63 0.48
C THR A 14 -19.84 -8.43 1.99
N PHE A 15 -21.00 -8.34 2.64
CA PHE A 15 -21.07 -8.22 4.10
C PHE A 15 -20.42 -9.41 4.81
N TYR A 16 -20.76 -10.64 4.44
CA TYR A 16 -20.18 -11.83 5.07
C TYR A 16 -18.67 -11.97 4.80
N ARG A 17 -18.20 -11.58 3.61
CA ARG A 17 -16.76 -11.52 3.31
C ARG A 17 -16.04 -10.54 4.23
N TRP A 18 -16.58 -9.35 4.42
CA TRP A 18 -16.01 -8.35 5.34
C TRP A 18 -16.09 -8.81 6.80
N LYS A 19 -17.20 -9.41 7.21
CA LYS A 19 -17.36 -9.99 8.56
C LYS A 19 -16.35 -11.11 8.82
N ARG A 20 -16.05 -11.95 7.82
CA ARG A 20 -15.00 -12.98 7.93
C ARG A 20 -13.60 -12.37 8.07
N LEU A 21 -13.31 -11.30 7.34
CA LEU A 21 -11.98 -10.68 7.31
C LEU A 21 -11.73 -9.72 8.48
N TYR A 22 -12.76 -9.03 8.95
CA TYR A 22 -12.65 -7.93 9.91
C TYR A 22 -13.52 -8.10 11.15
N GLY A 23 -14.40 -9.11 11.21
CA GLY A 23 -15.37 -9.27 12.31
C GLY A 23 -14.77 -9.60 13.67
N GLY A 24 -13.49 -10.00 13.72
CA GLY A 24 -12.73 -10.14 14.96
C GLY A 24 -11.93 -8.90 15.36
N LEU A 25 -11.95 -7.84 14.54
CA LEU A 25 -11.20 -6.61 14.76
C LEU A 25 -12.12 -5.50 15.27
N GLN A 26 -11.65 -4.77 16.26
CA GLN A 26 -12.32 -3.54 16.69
C GLN A 26 -12.25 -2.47 15.58
N PRO A 27 -13.25 -1.58 15.46
CA PRO A 27 -13.26 -0.54 14.41
C PRO A 27 -11.98 0.29 14.34
N ASP A 28 -11.37 0.58 15.49
CA ASP A 28 -10.13 1.36 15.56
C ASP A 28 -8.90 0.56 15.11
N GLN A 29 -8.91 -0.76 15.30
CA GLN A 29 -7.90 -1.65 14.72
C GLN A 29 -8.00 -1.68 13.19
N VAL A 30 -9.23 -1.71 12.63
CA VAL A 30 -9.46 -1.65 11.18
C VAL A 30 -9.00 -0.31 10.61
N ARG A 31 -9.29 0.81 11.28
CA ARG A 31 -8.79 2.14 10.88
C ARG A 31 -7.27 2.21 10.88
N LYS A 32 -6.63 1.77 11.97
CA LYS A 32 -5.16 1.73 12.07
C LYS A 32 -4.54 0.85 10.99
N LEU A 33 -5.15 -0.30 10.69
CA LEU A 33 -4.68 -1.20 9.65
C LEU A 33 -4.72 -0.55 8.26
N LYS A 34 -5.80 0.18 7.92
CA LYS A 34 -5.88 0.95 6.66
C LYS A 34 -4.81 2.04 6.58
N GLN A 35 -4.63 2.82 7.64
CA GLN A 35 -3.59 3.87 7.68
C GLN A 35 -2.19 3.28 7.50
N LEU A 36 -1.88 2.17 8.16
CA LEU A 36 -0.60 1.48 8.00
C LEU A 36 -0.40 0.93 6.59
N GLN A 37 -1.47 0.44 5.94
CA GLN A 37 -1.40 -0.03 4.55
C GLN A 37 -1.11 1.13 3.58
N GLU A 38 -1.77 2.27 3.74
CA GLU A 38 -1.54 3.46 2.93
C GLU A 38 -0.12 4.00 3.11
N GLU A 39 0.35 4.08 4.35
CA GLU A 39 1.71 4.55 4.63
C GLU A 39 2.76 3.57 4.08
N ASN A 40 2.55 2.26 4.23
CA ASN A 40 3.44 1.25 3.66
C ASN A 40 3.52 1.36 2.12
N ALA A 41 2.40 1.64 1.46
CA ALA A 41 2.36 1.85 0.02
C ALA A 41 3.15 3.10 -0.40
N ARG A 42 2.99 4.22 0.33
CA ARG A 42 3.78 5.45 0.11
C ARG A 42 5.27 5.21 0.32
N LEU A 43 5.65 4.56 1.41
CA LEU A 43 7.05 4.26 1.73
C LEU A 43 7.68 3.35 0.67
N LYS A 44 6.98 2.32 0.21
CA LYS A 44 7.45 1.45 -0.88
C LYS A 44 7.71 2.22 -2.17
N LYS A 45 6.80 3.13 -2.53
CA LYS A 45 6.97 4.00 -3.71
C LYS A 45 8.21 4.89 -3.57
N LEU A 46 8.34 5.57 -2.43
CA LEU A 46 9.49 6.45 -2.15
C LEU A 46 10.82 5.68 -2.21
N VAL A 47 10.87 4.48 -1.62
CA VAL A 47 12.06 3.62 -1.65
C VAL A 47 12.41 3.20 -3.07
N ALA A 48 11.43 2.87 -3.90
CA ALA A 48 11.65 2.51 -5.29
C ALA A 48 12.23 3.69 -6.10
N GLU A 49 11.65 4.89 -5.95
CA GLU A 49 12.12 6.11 -6.59
C GLU A 49 13.56 6.46 -6.17
N LEU A 50 13.83 6.47 -4.85
CA LEU A 50 15.18 6.75 -4.33
C LEU A 50 16.20 5.69 -4.76
N SER A 51 15.80 4.42 -4.86
CA SER A 51 16.68 3.35 -5.32
C SER A 51 17.03 3.50 -6.80
N LEU A 52 16.08 3.95 -7.61
CA LEU A 52 16.30 4.25 -9.02
C LEU A 52 17.26 5.44 -9.19
N ASP A 53 17.01 6.54 -8.47
CA ASP A 53 17.88 7.72 -8.51
C ASP A 53 19.30 7.38 -8.08
N LYS A 54 19.45 6.59 -7.00
CA LYS A 54 20.75 6.10 -6.55
C LYS A 54 21.47 5.30 -7.64
N ALA A 55 20.77 4.39 -8.31
CA ALA A 55 21.34 3.58 -9.38
C ALA A 55 21.83 4.45 -10.56
N ILE A 56 21.02 5.44 -10.96
CA ILE A 56 21.38 6.40 -12.01
C ILE A 56 22.64 7.19 -11.62
N LEU A 57 22.68 7.73 -10.39
CA LEU A 57 23.83 8.49 -9.91
C LEU A 57 25.11 7.65 -9.86
N GLN A 58 25.00 6.39 -9.44
CA GLN A 58 26.14 5.46 -9.42
C GLN A 58 26.63 5.12 -10.84
N ASP A 59 25.74 4.92 -11.80
CA ASP A 59 26.11 4.69 -13.21
C ASP A 59 26.82 5.91 -13.82
N VAL A 60 26.28 7.12 -13.60
CA VAL A 60 26.91 8.36 -14.06
C VAL A 60 28.28 8.57 -13.43
N ALA A 61 28.43 8.33 -12.12
CA ALA A 61 29.72 8.45 -11.43
C ALA A 61 30.74 7.44 -11.97
N SER A 62 30.31 6.20 -12.23
CA SER A 62 31.17 5.14 -12.79
C SER A 62 31.62 5.47 -14.21
N LYS A 63 30.73 6.00 -15.05
CA LYS A 63 31.07 6.42 -16.42
C LYS A 63 32.02 7.61 -16.47
N LYS A 64 31.90 8.57 -15.54
CA LYS A 64 32.83 9.72 -15.44
C LYS A 64 34.24 9.30 -15.03
N TRP A 65 34.41 8.18 -14.31
CA TRP A 65 35.71 7.68 -13.90
C TRP A 65 36.51 7.07 -15.06
N HIS A 66 35.87 6.72 -16.17
CA HIS A 66 36.54 6.35 -17.41
C HIS A 66 36.98 7.61 -18.20
N GLY A 67 37.79 8.47 -17.57
CA GLY A 67 38.60 9.50 -18.23
C GLY A 67 39.83 8.87 -18.91
N PRO A 68 40.43 9.54 -19.92
CA PRO A 68 41.24 8.89 -20.96
C PRO A 68 42.46 8.18 -20.38
N ARG A 69 42.73 6.96 -20.87
CA ARG A 69 44.01 6.27 -20.69
C ARG A 69 45.15 7.08 -21.29
#